data_AF-A0A2T4ZIZ9-F1
#
_entry.id   AF-A0A2T4ZIZ9-F1
#
_cell.length_a   1.000
_cell.length_b   1.000
_cell.length_c   1.000
_cell.angle_alpha   90.00
_cell.angle_beta   90.00
_cell.angle_gamma   90.00
#
_symmetry.space_group_name_H-M   'P 1'
#
loop_
_entity.id
_entity.type
_entity.pdbx_description
1 polymer ?
#
loop_
_entity_poly.entity_id
_entity_poly.type
_entity_poly.pdbx_seq_one_letter_code
_entity_poly.pdbx_strand_id
1 'polypeptide(L)'
;MTTRLLATAAAALMASCLSIAPVAQAQTDRDGQQRWINIVNRTNVTIREFYMTDVDTRGWGDDRLGQNVVEPGQALRVVPTPRQRSRGYCQFDMKIVFENERTVERRGVNLCSTSNLVCNSTSSCSAN
;
A
#
# COMPACT_ATOMS: atom_id res chain seq x y z
N MET A 1 -48.63 -51.29 -22.51
CA MET A 1 -47.92 -51.58 -21.25
C MET A 1 -47.33 -50.27 -20.75
N THR A 2 -48.03 -49.49 -19.91
CA THR A 2 -48.07 -49.57 -18.42
C THR A 2 -46.66 -49.28 -17.83
N THR A 3 -46.40 -48.28 -16.98
CA THR A 3 -47.17 -47.78 -15.82
C THR A 3 -46.65 -46.38 -15.39
N ARG A 4 -47.51 -45.52 -14.82
CA ARG A 4 -47.17 -44.28 -14.08
C ARG A 4 -46.82 -44.58 -12.62
N LEU A 5 -46.09 -43.72 -11.91
CA LEU A 5 -46.42 -43.24 -10.53
C LEU A 5 -45.42 -42.20 -10.00
N LEU A 6 -45.91 -41.39 -9.06
CA LEU A 6 -45.50 -40.05 -8.65
C LEU A 6 -44.65 -40.00 -7.36
N ALA A 7 -43.96 -38.85 -7.21
CA ALA A 7 -43.72 -38.04 -6.00
C ALA A 7 -42.80 -38.54 -4.88
N THR A 8 -41.86 -37.69 -4.47
CA THR A 8 -41.86 -37.02 -3.15
C THR A 8 -40.81 -35.90 -3.12
N ALA A 9 -41.21 -34.75 -2.55
CA ALA A 9 -40.36 -33.59 -2.33
C ALA A 9 -39.33 -33.89 -1.22
N ALA A 10 -38.07 -33.49 -1.42
CA ALA A 10 -37.09 -33.42 -0.34
C ALA A 10 -36.93 -31.95 0.07
N ALA A 11 -37.18 -31.72 1.35
CA ALA A 11 -37.29 -30.44 2.03
C ALA A 11 -35.99 -29.61 1.97
N ALA A 12 -36.16 -28.29 1.95
CA ALA A 12 -35.12 -27.30 2.20
C ALA A 12 -34.51 -27.51 3.60
N LEU A 13 -33.19 -27.65 3.69
CA LEU A 13 -32.43 -27.55 4.94
C LEU A 13 -31.28 -26.57 4.75
N MET A 14 -31.52 -25.35 5.26
CA MET A 14 -30.58 -24.41 5.87
C MET A 14 -29.25 -24.18 5.14
N ALA A 15 -29.25 -23.20 4.24
CA ALA A 15 -28.05 -22.51 3.78
C ALA A 15 -27.46 -21.68 4.95
N SER A 16 -26.58 -22.30 5.75
CA SER A 16 -25.74 -21.57 6.71
C SER A 16 -24.51 -21.04 6.00
N CYS A 17 -24.66 -19.89 5.34
CA CYS A 17 -23.55 -19.14 4.79
C CYS A 17 -22.72 -18.57 5.95
N LEU A 18 -21.71 -19.29 6.44
CA LEU A 18 -20.69 -18.67 7.28
C LEU A 18 -19.90 -17.70 6.38
N SER A 19 -20.30 -16.43 6.41
CA SER A 19 -19.54 -15.34 5.81
C SER A 19 -18.23 -15.20 6.57
N ILE A 20 -17.18 -15.87 6.09
CA ILE A 20 -15.82 -15.63 6.56
C ILE A 20 -15.43 -14.25 6.02
N ALA A 21 -15.53 -13.23 6.85
CA ALA A 21 -15.01 -11.91 6.50
C ALA A 21 -13.50 -12.05 6.22
N PRO A 22 -12.97 -11.54 5.09
CA PRO A 22 -11.54 -11.54 4.87
C PRO A 22 -10.90 -10.65 5.94
N VAL A 23 -10.13 -11.25 6.84
CA VAL A 23 -9.20 -10.50 7.68
C VAL A 23 -8.24 -9.77 6.74
N ALA A 24 -8.20 -8.45 6.84
CA ALA A 24 -7.26 -7.61 6.09
C ALA A 24 -5.83 -8.01 6.49
N GLN A 25 -5.21 -8.88 5.71
CA GLN A 25 -3.84 -9.31 5.95
C GLN A 25 -2.93 -8.09 5.73
N ALA A 26 -2.18 -7.70 6.75
CA ALA A 26 -1.08 -6.75 6.59
C ALA A 26 -0.13 -7.32 5.53
N GLN A 27 0.13 -6.57 4.45
CA GLN A 27 1.00 -7.03 3.37
C GLN A 27 2.44 -7.17 3.89
N THR A 28 2.87 -8.40 4.14
CA THR A 28 4.27 -8.74 4.42
C THR A 28 4.89 -9.38 3.19
N ASP A 29 6.20 -9.20 3.04
CA ASP A 29 7.00 -9.86 2.02
C ASP A 29 7.26 -11.33 2.37
N ARG A 30 7.86 -12.08 1.45
CA ARG A 30 8.09 -13.54 1.58
C ARG A 30 8.91 -13.92 2.82
N ASP A 31 9.76 -13.02 3.28
CA ASP A 31 10.59 -13.18 4.47
C ASP A 31 9.92 -12.67 5.76
N GLY A 32 8.61 -12.38 5.70
CA GLY A 32 7.81 -11.92 6.83
C GLY A 32 7.99 -10.44 7.16
N GLN A 33 8.87 -9.72 6.44
CA GLN A 33 9.10 -8.31 6.69
C GLN A 33 8.04 -7.44 6.02
N GLN A 34 7.64 -6.37 6.70
CA GLN A 34 6.85 -5.31 6.09
C GLN A 34 7.79 -4.35 5.37
N ARG A 35 7.48 -3.98 4.13
CA ARG A 35 8.25 -2.97 3.38
C ARG A 35 7.39 -1.93 2.68
N TRP A 36 6.14 -1.76 3.08
CA TRP A 36 5.27 -0.72 2.55
C TRP A 36 5.27 0.51 3.46
N ILE A 37 4.91 1.66 2.89
CA ILE A 37 4.73 2.91 3.64
C ILE A 37 3.47 3.63 3.20
N ASN A 38 2.76 4.23 4.15
CA ASN A 38 1.68 5.15 3.87
C ASN A 38 2.26 6.56 3.75
N ILE A 39 2.01 7.23 2.63
CA ILE A 39 2.31 8.65 2.46
C ILE A 39 1.09 9.41 2.96
N VAL A 40 1.24 10.22 4.00
CA VAL A 40 0.14 10.96 4.64
C VAL A 40 0.33 12.45 4.40
N ASN A 41 -0.56 13.05 3.62
CA ASN A 41 -0.51 14.47 3.31
C ASN A 41 -1.34 15.27 4.33
N ARG A 42 -0.70 15.85 5.33
CA ARG A 42 -1.34 16.78 6.28
C ARG A 42 -1.15 18.24 5.89
N THR A 43 -0.61 18.50 4.70
CA THR A 43 -0.47 19.85 4.16
C THR A 43 -1.75 20.27 3.43
N ASN A 44 -1.79 21.52 2.97
CA ASN A 44 -2.81 22.03 2.06
C ASN A 44 -2.39 22.02 0.59
N VAL A 45 -1.33 21.28 0.24
CA VAL A 45 -0.80 21.18 -1.14
C VAL A 45 -0.75 19.72 -1.56
N THR A 46 -1.24 19.41 -2.75
CA THR A 46 -1.24 18.06 -3.31
C THR A 46 0.18 17.50 -3.43
N ILE A 47 0.38 16.24 -3.05
CA ILE A 47 1.59 15.48 -3.41
C ILE A 47 1.36 14.89 -4.79
N ARG A 48 2.15 15.32 -5.77
CA ARG A 48 1.99 14.93 -7.18
C ARG A 48 2.90 13.77 -7.58
N GLU A 49 4.07 13.63 -6.95
CA GLU A 49 5.00 12.53 -7.23
C GLU A 49 5.59 11.99 -5.92
N PHE A 50 5.82 10.69 -5.88
CA PHE A 50 6.53 10.02 -4.80
C PHE A 50 7.51 8.99 -5.36
N TYR A 51 8.78 9.15 -4.99
CA TYR A 51 9.85 8.24 -5.37
C TYR A 51 10.31 7.46 -4.15
N MET A 52 10.68 6.19 -4.37
CA MET A 52 11.21 5.32 -3.33
C MET A 52 12.19 4.30 -3.89
N THR A 53 13.39 4.26 -3.33
CA THR A 53 14.45 3.34 -3.72
C THR A 53 15.13 2.72 -2.52
N ASP A 54 15.59 1.47 -2.62
CA ASP A 54 16.50 0.94 -1.61
C ASP A 54 17.82 1.74 -1.61
N VAL A 55 18.53 1.73 -0.48
CA VAL A 55 19.74 2.57 -0.26
C VAL A 55 20.90 2.30 -1.23
N ASP A 56 20.91 1.15 -1.91
CA ASP A 56 21.98 0.77 -2.85
C ASP A 56 21.61 1.12 -4.30
N THR A 57 20.43 1.67 -4.53
CA THR A 57 19.99 2.13 -5.84
C THR A 57 20.38 3.59 -6.04
N ARG A 58 21.02 3.89 -7.17
CA ARG A 58 21.36 5.27 -7.56
C ARG A 58 20.17 5.94 -8.25
N GLY A 59 19.96 7.22 -7.93
CA GLY A 59 18.84 8.00 -8.47
C GLY A 59 17.51 7.64 -7.83
N TRP A 60 16.42 8.21 -8.35
CA TRP A 60 15.08 8.11 -7.77
C TRP A 60 14.18 7.06 -8.42
N GLY A 61 14.53 6.57 -9.61
CA GLY A 61 13.69 5.68 -10.40
C GLY A 61 12.37 6.34 -10.82
N ASP A 62 11.36 5.50 -11.02
CA ASP A 62 10.03 5.93 -11.47
C ASP A 62 9.17 6.42 -10.30
N ASP A 63 8.28 7.37 -10.59
CA ASP A 63 7.22 7.76 -9.66
C ASP A 63 6.34 6.55 -9.31
N ARG A 64 6.07 6.39 -8.02
CA ARG A 64 5.29 5.29 -7.48
C ARG A 64 3.79 5.63 -7.39
N LEU A 65 3.39 6.88 -7.58
CA LEU A 65 1.98 7.27 -7.65
C LEU A 65 1.38 7.02 -9.04
N GLY A 66 2.19 7.18 -10.10
CA GLY A 66 1.80 6.95 -11.47
C GLY A 66 0.85 8.05 -11.95
N GLN A 67 -0.42 7.72 -12.15
CA GLN A 67 -1.47 8.69 -12.48
C GLN A 67 -2.20 9.23 -11.25
N ASN A 68 -1.92 8.66 -10.06
CA ASN A 68 -2.56 9.09 -8.82
C ASN A 68 -1.82 10.28 -8.20
N VAL A 69 -2.51 10.94 -7.28
CA VAL A 69 -1.94 11.98 -6.42
C VAL A 69 -2.40 11.76 -4.98
N VAL A 70 -1.75 12.40 -4.00
CA VAL A 70 -2.21 12.41 -2.61
C VAL A 70 -2.69 13.82 -2.27
N GLU A 71 -4.00 14.01 -2.34
CA GLU A 71 -4.65 15.28 -2.00
C GLU A 71 -4.46 15.66 -0.52
N PRO A 72 -4.64 16.95 -0.16
CA PRO A 72 -4.69 17.38 1.24
C PRO A 72 -5.61 16.51 2.11
N GLY A 73 -5.10 16.06 3.26
CA GLY A 73 -5.82 15.21 4.21
C GLY A 73 -5.88 13.73 3.83
N GLN A 74 -5.42 13.33 2.64
CA GLN A 74 -5.44 11.94 2.19
C GLN A 74 -4.16 11.18 2.56
N ALA A 75 -4.26 9.86 2.48
CA ALA A 75 -3.11 8.96 2.58
C ALA A 75 -3.16 7.89 1.49
N LEU A 76 -1.99 7.52 0.97
CA LEU A 76 -1.86 6.43 0.01
C LEU A 76 -0.77 5.46 0.44
N ARG A 77 -1.07 4.17 0.41
CA ARG A 77 -0.06 3.12 0.62
C ARG A 77 0.75 2.92 -0.64
N VAL A 78 2.07 2.93 -0.50
CA VAL A 78 3.03 2.62 -1.56
C VAL A 78 3.88 1.44 -1.16
N VAL A 79 4.15 0.57 -2.14
CA VAL A 79 4.99 -0.62 -2.00
C VAL A 79 6.22 -0.53 -2.91
N PRO A 80 7.39 -1.05 -2.49
CA PRO A 80 8.56 -1.14 -3.33
C PRO A 80 8.30 -2.07 -4.53
N THR A 81 9.05 -1.85 -5.61
CA THR A 81 8.99 -2.70 -6.79
C THR A 81 9.36 -4.16 -6.45
N PRO A 82 8.90 -5.16 -7.22
CA PRO A 82 9.31 -6.55 -7.02
C PRO A 82 10.85 -6.72 -6.98
N ARG A 83 11.58 -5.97 -7.80
CA ARG A 83 13.06 -5.98 -7.83
C ARG A 83 13.67 -5.44 -6.53
N GLN A 84 13.15 -4.34 -5.99
CA GLN A 84 13.61 -3.80 -4.72
C GLN A 84 13.31 -4.79 -3.57
N ARG A 85 12.11 -5.38 -3.57
CA ARG A 85 11.70 -6.38 -2.57
C ARG A 85 12.55 -7.63 -2.60
N SER A 86 12.91 -8.15 -3.78
CA SER A 86 13.74 -9.36 -3.90
C SER A 86 15.16 -9.18 -3.34
N ARG A 87 15.61 -7.95 -3.13
CA ARG A 87 16.93 -7.66 -2.56
C ARG A 87 16.95 -7.64 -1.03
N GLY A 88 15.79 -7.61 -0.37
CA GLY A 88 15.67 -7.79 1.08
C GLY A 88 16.02 -6.58 1.96
N TYR A 89 16.39 -5.42 1.41
CA TYR A 89 16.70 -4.22 2.21
C TYR A 89 15.48 -3.78 3.05
N CYS A 90 15.75 -3.26 4.24
CA CYS A 90 14.76 -2.52 5.05
C CYS A 90 14.92 -1.00 4.91
N GLN A 91 16.12 -0.54 4.52
CA GLN A 91 16.45 0.87 4.40
C GLN A 91 16.09 1.39 3.00
N PHE A 92 15.29 2.46 2.97
CA PHE A 92 14.84 3.10 1.74
C PHE A 92 15.05 4.61 1.79
N ASP A 93 15.40 5.15 0.63
CA ASP A 93 15.39 6.58 0.34
C ASP A 93 14.07 6.95 -0.33
N MET A 94 13.52 8.10 0.04
CA MET A 94 12.25 8.60 -0.46
C MET A 94 12.37 10.06 -0.86
N LYS A 95 11.66 10.43 -1.93
CA LYS A 95 11.49 11.82 -2.35
C LYS A 95 10.03 12.11 -2.62
N ILE A 96 9.56 13.23 -2.09
CA ILE A 96 8.21 13.75 -2.27
C ILE A 96 8.31 15.00 -3.13
N VAL A 97 7.42 15.13 -4.12
CA VAL A 97 7.26 16.36 -4.91
C VAL A 97 5.82 16.85 -4.77
N PHE A 98 5.69 18.07 -4.28
CA PHE A 98 4.42 18.75 -4.13
C PHE A 98 4.04 19.49 -5.42
N GLU A 99 2.76 19.78 -5.60
CA GLU A 99 2.23 20.53 -6.75
C GLU A 99 2.87 21.91 -6.92
N ASN A 100 3.29 22.54 -5.83
CA ASN A 100 4.01 23.82 -5.84
C ASN A 100 5.53 23.69 -6.04
N GLU A 101 5.98 22.57 -6.64
CA GLU A 101 7.37 22.25 -6.97
C GLU A 101 8.33 22.07 -5.77
N ARG A 102 7.84 22.23 -4.54
CA ARG A 102 8.66 21.93 -3.36
C ARG A 102 8.94 20.44 -3.27
N THR A 103 10.11 20.12 -2.75
CA THR A 103 10.56 18.74 -2.58
C THR A 103 11.05 18.48 -1.17
N VAL A 104 10.84 17.25 -0.71
CA VAL A 104 11.40 16.74 0.54
C VAL A 104 12.06 15.41 0.24
N GLU A 105 13.27 15.23 0.75
CA GLU A 105 13.99 13.96 0.68
C GLU A 105 14.13 13.37 2.08
N ARG A 106 13.92 12.06 2.22
CA ARG A 106 14.16 11.31 3.45
C ARG A 106 15.00 10.09 3.11
N ARG A 107 16.22 10.08 3.62
CA ARG A 107 17.20 9.02 3.36
C ARG A 107 17.20 7.99 4.49
N GLY A 108 17.44 6.72 4.15
CA GLY A 108 17.64 5.65 5.12
C GLY A 108 16.46 5.39 6.06
N VAL A 109 15.23 5.54 5.58
CA VAL A 109 14.03 5.20 6.36
C VAL A 109 13.90 3.68 6.47
N ASN A 110 13.71 3.17 7.69
CA ASN A 110 13.56 1.74 7.94
C ASN A 110 12.11 1.26 7.78
N LEU A 111 11.76 0.73 6.61
CA LEU A 111 10.39 0.26 6.33
C LEU A 111 9.99 -1.01 7.11
N CYS A 112 10.94 -1.73 7.68
CA CYS A 112 10.65 -2.90 8.52
C CYS A 112 10.15 -2.50 9.91
N SER A 113 10.31 -1.24 10.31
CA SER A 113 9.83 -0.70 11.59
C SER A 113 8.96 0.56 11.46
N THR A 114 8.80 1.10 10.26
CA THR A 114 8.10 2.35 9.98
C THR A 114 6.96 2.07 9.00
N SER A 115 5.81 2.69 9.22
CA SER A 115 4.64 2.48 8.38
C SER A 115 4.06 3.76 7.80
N ASN A 116 4.46 4.93 8.29
CA ASN A 116 3.98 6.19 7.74
C ASN A 116 5.10 7.19 7.47
N LEU A 117 4.93 7.94 6.39
CA LEU A 117 5.66 9.16 6.08
C LEU A 117 4.65 10.31 6.07
N VAL A 118 4.67 11.12 7.13
CA VAL A 118 3.70 12.18 7.38
C VAL A 118 4.30 13.54 7.04
N CYS A 119 3.72 14.21 6.06
CA CYS A 119 4.09 15.57 5.66
C CYS A 119 3.18 16.59 6.35
N ASN A 120 3.72 17.33 7.33
CA ASN A 120 3.00 18.42 8.03
C ASN A 120 3.22 19.78 7.35
N SER A 121 4.26 19.92 6.52
CA SER A 121 4.47 21.05 5.64
C SER A 121 5.15 20.59 4.35
N THR A 122 5.16 21.44 3.33
CA THR A 122 5.85 21.19 2.05
C THR A 122 7.39 21.20 2.16
N SER A 123 7.94 21.37 3.37
CA SER A 123 9.37 21.29 3.68
C SER A 123 9.69 20.27 4.76
N SER A 124 8.70 19.55 5.31
CA SER A 124 8.88 18.67 6.47
C SER A 124 8.12 17.35 6.37
N CYS A 125 8.84 16.35 5.90
CA CYS A 125 8.65 14.90 6.00
C CYS A 125 8.96 14.31 7.39
N SER A 126 8.10 13.55 8.08
CA SER A 126 8.47 12.75 9.27
C SER A 126 8.07 11.29 9.12
N ALA A 127 8.97 10.36 9.45
CA ALA A 127 8.76 8.92 9.30
C ALA A 127 8.51 8.32 10.68
N ASN A 128 7.43 7.54 10.84
CA ASN A 128 7.08 6.88 12.10
C ASN A 128 6.37 5.52 11.93
#